data_AF-A0A7S6VRL2-F1
#
_entry.id   AF-A0A7S6VRL2-F1
#
_cell.length_a   1.000
_cell.length_b   1.000
_cell.length_c   1.000
_cell.angle_alpha   90.00
_cell.angle_beta   90.00
_cell.angle_gamma   90.00
#
_symmetry.space_group_name_H-M   'P 1'
#
loop_
_entity.id
_entity.type
_entity.pdbx_description
1 polymer ?
#
loop_
_entity_poly.entity_id
_entity_poly.type
_entity_poly.pdbx_seq_one_letter_code
_entity_poly.pdbx_strand_id
1 'polypeptide(L)'
;MAKILVILLIFLAFYALWKVMIKIRINRAFQKHQAAYCNMVQGPISQKCPRPVEEVIEEVAAYEQQLFDDVADIFMQDALVVQHKEDGSMLQEQVLRKMPAKTQTRIADTDLGEWAIYWTFYEQSLEYYVSQYGIFITHVDREGRETQQRLSLPS
;
A
#
# COMPACT_ATOMS: atom_id res chain seq x y z
N MET A 1 -32.00 -2.24 33.35
CA MET A 1 -30.66 -2.80 33.63
C MET A 1 -30.26 -3.82 32.56
N ALA A 2 -30.73 -5.07 32.59
CA ALA A 2 -30.32 -6.12 31.64
C ALA A 2 -30.64 -5.82 30.16
N LYS A 3 -31.79 -5.20 29.87
CA LYS A 3 -32.20 -4.85 28.49
C LYS A 3 -31.25 -3.87 27.79
N ILE A 4 -30.69 -2.90 28.54
CA ILE A 4 -29.74 -1.91 28.01
C ILE A 4 -28.40 -2.59 27.69
N LEU A 5 -27.98 -3.53 28.55
CA LEU A 5 -26.75 -4.30 28.39
C LEU A 5 -26.81 -5.20 27.14
N VAL A 6 -27.96 -5.83 26.88
CA VAL A 6 -28.20 -6.61 25.66
C VAL A 6 -28.14 -5.73 24.41
N ILE A 7 -28.74 -4.54 24.44
CA ILE A 7 -28.66 -3.60 23.31
C ILE A 7 -27.22 -3.19 23.03
N LEU A 8 -26.43 -2.91 24.07
CA LEU A 8 -25.03 -2.51 23.92
C LEU A 8 -24.17 -3.63 23.32
N LEU A 9 -24.40 -4.89 23.71
CA LEU A 9 -23.76 -6.06 23.11
C LEU A 9 -24.10 -6.22 21.62
N ILE A 10 -25.36 -5.98 21.23
CA ILE A 10 -25.78 -6.04 19.83
C ILE A 10 -25.06 -4.95 19.02
N PHE A 11 -24.95 -3.73 19.53
CA PHE A 11 -24.21 -2.65 18.86
C PHE A 11 -22.72 -2.98 18.68
N LEU A 12 -22.09 -3.60 19.68
CA LEU A 12 -20.69 -4.00 19.63
C LEU A 12 -20.45 -5.09 18.58
N ALA A 13 -21.35 -6.09 18.54
CA ALA A 13 -21.32 -7.14 17.53
C ALA A 13 -21.52 -6.57 16.12
N PHE A 14 -22.47 -5.62 15.96
CA PHE A 14 -22.74 -4.99 14.68
C PHE A 14 -21.57 -4.11 14.20
N TYR A 15 -20.92 -3.39 15.11
CA TYR A 15 -19.71 -2.60 14.80
C TYR A 15 -18.56 -3.48 14.32
N ALA A 16 -18.30 -4.60 15.01
CA ALA A 16 -17.28 -5.57 14.60
C ALA A 16 -17.60 -6.17 13.22
N LEU A 17 -18.86 -6.58 12.99
CA LEU A 17 -19.30 -7.10 11.69
C LEU A 17 -19.14 -6.06 10.57
N TRP A 18 -19.48 -4.81 10.84
CA TRP A 18 -19.35 -3.70 9.89
C TRP A 18 -17.88 -3.47 9.51
N LYS A 19 -16.96 -3.43 10.49
CA LYS A 19 -15.51 -3.32 10.25
C LYS A 19 -14.99 -4.45 9.36
N VAL A 20 -15.36 -5.69 9.66
CA VAL A 20 -14.95 -6.87 8.88
C VAL A 20 -15.53 -6.82 7.46
N MET A 21 -16.79 -6.42 7.30
CA MET A 21 -17.44 -6.28 6.00
C MET A 21 -16.79 -5.20 5.13
N ILE A 22 -16.38 -4.06 5.71
CA ILE A 22 -15.60 -3.04 5.00
C ILE A 22 -14.26 -3.62 4.55
N LYS A 23 -13.51 -4.26 5.45
CA LYS A 23 -12.20 -4.87 5.14
C LYS A 23 -12.33 -5.87 3.99
N ILE A 24 -13.34 -6.74 4.01
CA ILE A 24 -13.61 -7.69 2.92
C ILE A 24 -14.00 -6.98 1.61
N ARG A 25 -14.79 -5.90 1.68
CA ARG A 25 -15.25 -5.19 0.49
C ARG A 25 -14.12 -4.43 -0.22
N ILE A 26 -13.23 -3.79 0.54
CA ILE A 26 -12.02 -3.12 0.02
C ILE A 26 -11.07 -4.16 -0.57
N ASN A 27 -10.79 -5.25 0.17
CA ASN A 27 -9.97 -6.36 -0.29
C ASN A 27 -10.49 -6.97 -1.61
N ARG A 28 -11.82 -7.21 -1.73
CA ARG A 28 -12.41 -7.73 -2.98
C ARG A 28 -12.41 -6.74 -4.13
N ALA A 29 -12.52 -5.43 -3.87
CA ALA A 29 -12.45 -4.41 -4.91
C ALA A 29 -11.02 -4.31 -5.46
N PHE A 30 -10.01 -4.36 -4.59
CA PHE A 30 -8.61 -4.26 -4.99
C PHE A 30 -8.06 -5.56 -5.59
N GLN A 31 -8.47 -6.75 -5.13
CA GLN A 31 -8.12 -8.03 -5.77
C GLN A 31 -8.54 -8.08 -7.25
N LYS A 32 -9.65 -7.43 -7.63
CA LYS A 32 -10.05 -7.34 -9.04
C LYS A 32 -9.12 -6.43 -9.85
N HIS A 33 -8.64 -5.34 -9.25
CA HIS A 33 -7.64 -4.46 -9.85
C HIS A 33 -6.26 -5.13 -9.92
N GLN A 34 -5.86 -5.87 -8.88
CA GLN A 34 -4.62 -6.64 -8.85
C GLN A 34 -4.66 -7.81 -9.84
N ALA A 35 -5.78 -8.52 -9.99
CA ALA A 35 -5.92 -9.54 -11.02
C ALA A 35 -5.85 -8.94 -12.44
N ALA A 36 -6.44 -7.76 -12.66
CA ALA A 36 -6.29 -7.04 -13.93
C ALA A 36 -4.84 -6.61 -14.18
N TYR A 37 -4.12 -6.17 -13.14
CA TYR A 37 -2.71 -5.79 -13.23
C TYR A 37 -1.79 -7.01 -13.42
N CYS A 38 -2.04 -8.13 -12.72
CA CYS A 38 -1.34 -9.41 -12.91
C CYS A 38 -1.54 -9.97 -14.34
N ASN A 39 -2.73 -9.80 -14.92
CA ASN A 39 -2.98 -10.18 -16.31
C ASN A 39 -2.24 -9.28 -17.32
N MET A 40 -1.85 -8.06 -16.95
CA MET A 40 -0.94 -7.21 -17.73
C MET A 40 0.54 -7.58 -17.52
N VAL A 41 0.85 -8.42 -16.53
CA VAL A 41 2.21 -8.78 -16.04
C VAL A 41 2.63 -10.19 -16.50
N GLN A 42 2.07 -10.74 -17.59
CA GLN A 42 2.59 -11.99 -18.18
C GLN A 42 3.96 -11.78 -18.86
N GLY A 43 5.01 -11.68 -18.03
CA GLY A 43 6.40 -12.01 -18.32
C GLY A 43 6.83 -13.19 -17.42
N PRO A 44 7.81 -14.01 -17.83
CA PRO A 44 7.94 -15.38 -17.33
C PRO A 44 8.76 -15.47 -16.05
N ILE A 45 8.20 -15.16 -14.88
CA ILE A 45 8.82 -15.57 -13.60
C ILE A 45 7.75 -16.11 -12.63
N SER A 46 7.63 -17.44 -12.66
CA SER A 46 7.32 -18.39 -11.58
C SER A 46 6.61 -17.84 -10.33
N GLN A 47 5.29 -18.03 -10.26
CA GLN A 47 4.51 -17.86 -9.03
C GLN A 47 4.07 -19.24 -8.51
N LYS A 48 4.86 -19.79 -7.58
CA LYS A 48 4.52 -21.04 -6.88
C LYS A 48 3.57 -20.71 -5.73
N CYS A 49 2.34 -21.20 -5.81
CA CYS A 49 1.31 -21.09 -4.77
C CYS A 49 1.80 -21.71 -3.44
N PRO A 50 1.67 -21.02 -2.28
CA PRO A 50 2.00 -21.64 -0.98
C PRO A 50 0.84 -22.48 -0.43
N ARG A 51 1.19 -23.64 0.13
CA ARG A 51 0.35 -24.52 0.96
C ARG A 51 0.33 -24.03 2.43
N PRO A 52 -0.65 -24.48 3.25
CA PRO A 52 -0.94 -23.85 4.54
C PRO A 52 0.08 -24.22 5.61
N VAL A 53 0.74 -23.20 6.16
CA VAL A 53 1.45 -23.20 7.44
C VAL A 53 0.96 -21.94 8.16
N GLU A 54 -0.31 -21.98 8.58
CA GLU A 54 -1.14 -20.78 8.75
C GLU A 54 -0.65 -19.85 9.87
N GLU A 55 -0.28 -20.38 11.04
CA GLU A 55 0.01 -19.56 12.23
C GLU A 55 1.32 -18.74 12.12
N VAL A 56 2.41 -19.37 11.69
CA VAL A 56 3.72 -18.68 11.58
C VAL A 56 3.74 -17.74 10.38
N ILE A 57 3.03 -18.07 9.30
CA ILE A 57 2.94 -17.20 8.12
C ILE A 57 2.11 -15.95 8.43
N GLU A 58 1.02 -16.08 9.19
CA GLU A 58 0.15 -14.97 9.53
C GLU A 58 0.84 -13.94 10.43
N GLU A 59 1.60 -14.37 11.43
CA GLU A 59 2.36 -13.46 12.31
C GLU A 59 3.47 -12.72 11.56
N VAL A 60 4.24 -13.44 10.71
CA VAL A 60 5.27 -12.82 9.87
C VAL A 60 4.64 -11.83 8.89
N ALA A 61 3.49 -12.16 8.31
CA ALA A 61 2.79 -11.26 7.41
C ALA A 61 2.30 -9.99 8.12
N ALA A 62 1.77 -10.09 9.34
CA ALA A 62 1.33 -8.93 10.11
C ALA A 62 2.50 -7.99 10.47
N TYR A 63 3.64 -8.56 10.87
CA TYR A 63 4.85 -7.79 11.12
C TYR A 63 5.39 -7.12 9.84
N GLU A 64 5.44 -7.85 8.72
CA GLU A 64 5.87 -7.28 7.44
C GLU A 64 4.93 -6.18 6.95
N GLN A 65 3.61 -6.32 7.14
CA GLN A 65 2.64 -5.27 6.82
C GLN A 65 2.90 -4.02 7.67
N GLN A 66 3.19 -4.19 8.96
CA GLN A 66 3.56 -3.07 9.81
C GLN A 66 4.88 -2.41 9.37
N LEU A 67 5.89 -3.20 9.00
CA LEU A 67 7.15 -2.66 8.47
C LEU A 67 6.94 -1.80 7.22
N PHE A 68 6.04 -2.21 6.31
CA PHE A 68 5.72 -1.41 5.13
C PHE A 68 5.14 -0.03 5.53
N ASP A 69 4.18 0.00 6.46
CA ASP A 69 3.56 1.23 6.94
C ASP A 69 4.62 2.16 7.59
N ASP A 70 5.47 1.61 8.45
CA ASP A 70 6.49 2.39 9.16
C ASP A 70 7.50 3.02 8.18
N VAL A 71 7.90 2.29 7.13
CA VAL A 71 8.80 2.81 6.09
C VAL A 71 8.13 3.91 5.26
N ALA A 72 6.85 3.74 4.92
CA ALA A 72 6.10 4.75 4.19
C ALA A 72 5.95 6.04 5.01
N ASP A 73 5.63 5.93 6.29
CA ASP A 73 5.52 7.07 7.19
C ASP A 73 6.85 7.84 7.31
N ILE A 74 7.99 7.14 7.45
CA ILE A 74 9.32 7.76 7.46
C ILE A 74 9.59 8.46 6.14
N PHE A 75 9.27 7.82 5.01
CA PHE A 75 9.49 8.39 3.68
C PHE A 75 8.68 9.68 3.47
N MET A 76 7.43 9.70 3.92
CA MET A 76 6.57 10.88 3.87
C MET A 76 7.11 12.02 4.76
N GLN A 77 7.62 11.68 5.96
CA GLN A 77 8.24 12.64 6.88
C GLN A 77 9.54 13.26 6.32
N ASP A 78 10.36 12.46 5.63
CA ASP A 78 11.61 12.93 5.02
C ASP A 78 11.36 13.98 3.92
N ALA A 79 10.14 14.03 3.35
CA ALA A 79 9.69 15.05 2.39
C ALA A 79 10.66 15.28 1.23
N LEU A 80 11.25 14.19 0.71
CA LEU A 80 12.27 14.25 -0.34
C LEU A 80 11.69 14.77 -1.66
N VAL A 81 12.37 15.75 -2.25
CA VAL A 81 11.99 16.35 -3.53
C VAL A 81 12.93 15.85 -4.61
N VAL A 82 12.47 14.85 -5.36
CA VAL A 82 13.11 14.32 -6.58
C VAL A 82 12.22 14.62 -7.77
N GLN A 83 12.69 15.46 -8.69
CA GLN A 83 11.94 15.89 -9.88
C GLN A 83 12.34 15.12 -11.14
N HIS A 84 13.63 14.82 -11.25
CA HIS A 84 14.23 14.19 -12.41
C HIS A 84 14.08 12.67 -12.34
N LYS A 85 13.63 12.07 -13.44
CA LYS A 85 13.37 10.63 -13.52
C LYS A 85 14.66 9.82 -13.41
N GLU A 86 15.77 10.38 -13.87
CA GLU A 86 17.10 9.79 -13.82
C GLU A 86 17.50 9.44 -12.38
N ASP A 87 17.10 10.28 -11.43
CA ASP A 87 17.32 10.09 -9.99
C ASP A 87 16.25 9.19 -9.35
N GLY A 88 15.14 8.94 -10.05
CA GLY A 88 14.03 8.11 -9.59
C GLY A 88 14.44 6.67 -9.28
N SER A 89 15.40 6.11 -10.03
CA SER A 89 15.93 4.75 -9.76
C SER A 89 16.64 4.67 -8.40
N MET A 90 17.38 5.72 -8.03
CA MET A 90 18.07 5.79 -6.74
C MET A 90 17.06 5.91 -5.60
N LEU A 91 16.03 6.75 -5.77
CA LEU A 91 14.94 6.88 -4.81
C LEU A 91 14.19 5.55 -4.65
N GLN A 92 13.91 4.88 -5.77
CA GLN A 92 13.27 3.56 -5.80
C GLN A 92 14.01 2.55 -4.91
N GLU A 93 15.30 2.39 -5.13
CA GLU A 93 16.15 1.44 -4.42
C GLU A 93 16.34 1.83 -2.93
N GLN A 94 16.50 3.13 -2.65
CA GLN A 94 16.68 3.64 -1.29
C GLN A 94 15.50 3.30 -0.37
N VAL A 95 14.28 3.34 -0.91
CA VAL A 95 13.06 2.95 -0.19
C VAL A 95 12.90 1.44 -0.20
N LEU A 96 13.05 0.79 -1.37
CA LEU A 96 12.84 -0.65 -1.52
C LEU A 96 13.70 -1.48 -0.56
N ARG A 97 14.97 -1.10 -0.34
CA ARG A 97 15.88 -1.82 0.57
C ARG A 97 15.42 -1.82 2.03
N LYS A 98 14.52 -0.90 2.41
CA LYS A 98 13.94 -0.80 3.76
C LYS A 98 12.59 -1.52 3.86
N MET A 99 11.96 -1.80 2.72
CA MET A 99 10.64 -2.44 2.63
C MET A 99 10.72 -3.96 2.88
N PRO A 100 9.58 -4.62 3.18
CA PRO A 100 9.51 -6.07 3.27
C PRO A 100 10.01 -6.77 2.00
N ALA A 101 10.55 -7.98 2.14
CA ALA A 101 11.23 -8.70 1.06
C ALA A 101 10.34 -9.00 -0.16
N LYS A 102 9.02 -9.14 0.02
CA LYS A 102 8.08 -9.41 -1.09
C LYS A 102 7.49 -8.13 -1.71
N THR A 103 7.99 -6.96 -1.32
CA THR A 103 7.54 -5.69 -1.89
C THR A 103 7.90 -5.64 -3.37
N GLN A 104 6.89 -5.35 -4.19
CA GLN A 104 7.08 -5.13 -5.61
C GLN A 104 7.23 -3.64 -5.86
N THR A 105 8.05 -3.27 -6.83
CA THR A 105 8.21 -1.87 -7.20
C THR A 105 8.35 -1.68 -8.70
N ARG A 106 7.92 -0.52 -9.19
CA ARG A 106 8.01 -0.13 -10.59
C ARG A 106 8.07 1.37 -10.73
N ILE A 107 8.90 1.84 -11.67
CA ILE A 107 8.82 3.19 -12.21
C ILE A 107 7.92 3.15 -13.45
N ALA A 108 6.95 4.06 -13.52
CA ALA A 108 6.04 4.19 -14.64
C ALA A 108 6.10 5.60 -15.22
N ASP A 109 6.14 5.67 -16.55
CA ASP A 109 5.91 6.89 -17.31
C ASP A 109 4.42 7.13 -17.48
N THR A 110 4.05 8.40 -17.55
CA THR A 110 2.73 8.83 -18.01
C THR A 110 2.88 9.68 -19.27
N ASP A 111 1.79 9.83 -20.02
CA ASP A 111 1.81 10.39 -21.39
C ASP A 111 2.25 11.86 -21.47
N LEU A 112 2.37 12.57 -20.33
CA LEU A 112 2.70 13.99 -20.24
C LEU A 112 4.12 14.28 -19.71
N GLY A 113 5.02 13.28 -19.71
CA GLY A 113 6.37 13.43 -19.17
C GLY A 113 6.41 13.46 -17.63
N GLU A 114 5.28 13.19 -16.99
CA GLU A 114 5.16 12.95 -15.55
C GLU A 114 5.50 11.48 -15.28
N TRP A 115 5.97 11.18 -14.09
CA TRP A 115 6.43 9.85 -13.76
C TRP A 115 6.08 9.50 -12.31
N ALA A 116 5.94 8.21 -12.06
CA ALA A 116 5.62 7.70 -10.74
C ALA A 116 6.52 6.53 -10.34
N ILE A 117 6.76 6.38 -9.05
CA ILE A 117 7.28 5.16 -8.45
C ILE A 117 6.18 4.54 -7.61
N TYR A 118 5.94 3.26 -7.81
CA TYR A 118 5.03 2.46 -7.01
C TYR A 118 5.81 1.46 -6.17
N TRP A 119 5.43 1.30 -4.92
CA TRP A 119 5.77 0.15 -4.09
C TRP A 119 4.47 -0.49 -3.59
N THR A 120 4.35 -1.80 -3.72
CA THR A 120 3.13 -2.52 -3.33
C THR A 120 3.45 -3.76 -2.52
N PHE A 121 2.70 -3.98 -1.46
CA PHE A 121 2.83 -5.13 -0.57
C PHE A 121 1.45 -5.57 -0.06
N TYR A 122 0.97 -6.75 -0.47
CA TYR A 122 -0.42 -7.18 -0.25
C TYR A 122 -1.47 -6.13 -0.66
N GLU A 123 -2.16 -5.55 0.32
CA GLU A 123 -3.20 -4.53 0.17
C GLU A 123 -2.67 -3.10 0.39
N GLN A 124 -1.37 -2.96 0.68
CA GLN A 124 -0.71 -1.68 0.93
C GLN A 124 -0.01 -1.17 -0.32
N SER A 125 0.05 0.14 -0.44
CA SER A 125 0.76 0.80 -1.53
C SER A 125 1.35 2.12 -1.11
N LEU A 126 2.54 2.41 -1.61
CA LEU A 126 3.16 3.72 -1.58
C LEU A 126 3.37 4.18 -3.02
N GLU A 127 2.92 5.39 -3.32
CA GLU A 127 3.08 6.03 -4.61
C GLU A 127 3.82 7.35 -4.42
N TYR A 128 4.84 7.56 -5.26
CA TYR A 128 5.55 8.82 -5.39
C TYR A 128 5.35 9.31 -6.82
N TYR A 129 4.47 10.27 -7.03
CA TYR A 129 4.08 10.80 -8.34
C TYR A 129 4.63 12.21 -8.52
N VAL A 130 5.32 12.43 -9.64
CA VAL A 130 5.96 13.69 -9.99
C VAL A 130 5.27 14.29 -11.19
N SER A 131 4.65 15.45 -10.99
CA SER A 131 4.01 16.23 -12.04
C SER A 131 4.70 17.59 -12.22
N GLN A 132 4.33 18.30 -13.28
CA GLN A 132 4.72 19.71 -13.46
C GLN A 132 4.23 20.65 -12.34
N TYR A 133 3.21 20.25 -11.57
CA TYR A 133 2.58 21.07 -10.52
C TYR A 133 3.08 20.77 -9.11
N GLY A 134 3.98 19.79 -8.97
CA GLY A 134 4.39 19.29 -7.67
C GLY A 134 4.53 17.78 -7.64
N ILE A 135 5.01 17.35 -6.48
CA ILE A 135 5.16 15.94 -6.14
C ILE A 135 4.05 15.57 -5.18
N PHE A 136 3.44 14.41 -5.43
CA PHE A 136 2.37 13.86 -4.62
C PHE A 136 2.83 12.50 -4.11
N ILE A 137 2.74 12.32 -2.79
CA ILE A 137 3.04 11.05 -2.13
C ILE A 137 1.73 10.52 -1.56
N THR A 138 1.35 9.31 -1.97
CA THR A 138 0.12 8.66 -1.52
C THR A 138 0.46 7.33 -0.88
N HIS A 139 0.01 7.11 0.35
CA HIS A 139 0.18 5.86 1.06
C HIS A 139 -1.17 5.27 1.44
N VAL A 140 -1.39 3.99 1.14
CA VAL A 140 -2.54 3.20 1.60
C VAL A 140 -2.04 2.18 2.62
N ASP A 141 -2.46 2.32 3.87
CA ASP A 141 -2.01 1.50 4.99
C ASP A 141 -2.67 0.10 5.03
N ARG A 142 -2.23 -0.76 5.94
CA ARG A 142 -2.77 -2.13 6.12
C ARG A 142 -4.25 -2.20 6.50
N GLU A 143 -4.84 -1.08 6.95
CA GLU A 143 -6.26 -0.94 7.24
C GLU A 143 -7.04 -0.31 6.07
N GLY A 144 -6.36 0.01 4.96
CA GLY A 144 -6.93 0.62 3.77
C GLY A 144 -7.16 2.13 3.88
N ARG A 145 -6.49 2.80 4.83
CA ARG A 145 -6.57 4.26 4.97
C ARG A 145 -5.57 4.93 4.06
N GLU A 146 -6.07 5.83 3.24
CA GLU A 146 -5.25 6.64 2.34
C GLU A 146 -4.77 7.92 3.05
N THR A 147 -3.46 8.17 2.96
CA THR A 147 -2.82 9.41 3.39
C THR A 147 -2.10 10.02 2.20
N GLN A 148 -2.37 11.29 1.92
CA GLN A 148 -1.76 12.01 0.82
C GLN A 148 -0.98 13.22 1.33
N GLN A 149 0.22 13.41 0.79
CA GLN A 149 1.07 14.56 1.04
C GLN A 149 1.49 15.21 -0.28
N ARG A 150 1.40 16.52 -0.35
CA ARG A 150 1.86 17.31 -1.49
C ARG A 150 3.14 18.04 -1.11
N LEU A 151 4.18 17.89 -1.93
CA LEU A 151 5.40 18.66 -1.84
C LEU A 151 5.40 19.72 -2.96
N SER A 152 5.68 20.97 -2.57
CA SER A 152 5.84 22.07 -3.53
C SER A 152 7.22 21.99 -4.16
N LEU A 153 7.30 22.26 -5.46
CA LEU A 153 8.60 22.36 -6.12
C LEU A 153 9.32 23.63 -5.62
N PRO A 154 10.63 23.56 -5.32
CA PRO A 154 11.42 24.75 -5.09
C PRO A 154 11.38 25.62 -6.36
N SER A 155 11.09 26.91 -6.16
CA SER A 155 11.05 27.96 -7.19
C SER A 155 12.41 28.24 -7.81
#